data_AF-A0A7W5UFK5-F1
#
_entry.id   AF-A0A7W5UFK5-F1
#
_cell.length_a   1.000
_cell.length_b   1.000
_cell.length_c   1.000
_cell.angle_alpha   90.00
_cell.angle_beta   90.00
_cell.angle_gamma   90.00
#
_symmetry.space_group_name_H-M   'P 1'
#
loop_
_entity.id
_entity.type
_entity.pdbx_description
1 polymer ?
#
loop_
_entity_poly.entity_id
_entity_poly.type
_entity_poly.pdbx_seq_one_letter_code
_entity_poly.pdbx_strand_id
1 'polypeptide(L)'
;MGEIRYLATRDLFKDDVVERIVAAARANAGLWLMVKERAVEKRAIKAELERRGADANDLDRLFPTHLTPTIAELAEELVSTMFGNCPPEIGSRAQLALLKAAESELDGGSAQA
;
A
#
# COMPACT_ATOMS: atom_id res chain seq x y z
N MET A 1 -35.86 -1.74 -16.45
CA MET A 1 -34.53 -2.36 -16.26
C MET A 1 -33.68 -1.37 -15.48
N GLY A 2 -33.77 -1.39 -14.15
CA GLY A 2 -33.11 -0.43 -13.28
C GLY A 2 -31.83 -1.02 -12.66
N GLU A 3 -30.70 -0.45 -13.05
CA GLU A 3 -29.53 -0.14 -12.21
C GLU A 3 -29.15 -1.12 -11.07
N ILE A 4 -28.42 -2.19 -11.41
CA ILE A 4 -27.69 -3.05 -10.44
C ILE A 4 -26.18 -2.89 -10.64
N ARG A 5 -25.67 -1.65 -10.69
CA ARG A 5 -24.21 -1.39 -10.70
C ARG A 5 -23.70 -0.71 -9.43
N TYR A 6 -24.59 -0.13 -8.62
CA TYR A 6 -24.20 0.66 -7.45
C TYR A 6 -24.07 -0.14 -6.14
N LEU A 7 -24.62 -1.36 -6.07
CA LEU A 7 -24.56 -2.19 -4.85
C LEU A 7 -23.21 -2.92 -4.70
N ALA A 8 -22.67 -3.46 -5.79
CA ALA A 8 -21.39 -4.19 -5.76
C ALA A 8 -20.22 -3.29 -5.33
N THR A 9 -20.18 -2.04 -5.81
CA THR A 9 -19.10 -1.11 -5.47
C THR A 9 -19.13 -0.72 -3.99
N ARG A 10 -20.32 -0.63 -3.38
CA ARG A 10 -20.46 -0.25 -1.96
C ARG A 10 -19.90 -1.29 -1.00
N ASP A 11 -20.01 -2.57 -1.35
CA ASP A 11 -19.39 -3.66 -0.60
C ASP A 11 -17.86 -3.65 -0.69
N LEU A 12 -17.30 -3.19 -1.82
CA LEU A 12 -15.86 -3.08 -2.02
C LEU A 12 -15.20 -1.94 -1.20
N PHE A 13 -15.99 -0.99 -0.70
CA PHE A 13 -15.51 0.12 0.13
C PHE A 13 -15.56 -0.16 1.64
N LYS A 14 -15.97 -1.36 2.06
CA LYS A 14 -15.95 -1.76 3.48
C LYS A 14 -14.53 -1.96 3.96
N ASP A 15 -14.25 -1.60 5.21
CA ASP A 15 -12.92 -1.81 5.81
C ASP A 15 -12.53 -3.30 5.81
N ASP A 16 -13.50 -4.21 5.94
CA ASP A 16 -13.32 -5.66 5.80
C ASP A 16 -12.64 -6.07 4.48
N VAL A 17 -12.84 -5.32 3.40
CA VAL A 17 -12.24 -5.62 2.08
C VAL A 17 -10.78 -5.24 2.07
N VAL A 18 -10.44 -4.10 2.68
CA VAL A 18 -9.06 -3.64 2.84
C VAL A 18 -8.28 -4.60 3.74
N GLU A 19 -8.89 -5.09 4.82
CA GLU A 19 -8.28 -6.10 5.69
C GLU A 19 -8.02 -7.42 4.96
N ARG A 20 -8.96 -7.88 4.12
CA ARG A 20 -8.77 -9.07 3.28
C ARG A 20 -7.62 -8.89 2.28
N ILE A 21 -7.46 -7.69 1.71
CA ILE A 21 -6.34 -7.38 0.82
C ILE A 21 -5.01 -7.48 1.58
N VAL A 22 -4.92 -6.88 2.77
CA VAL A 22 -3.70 -6.98 3.60
C VAL A 22 -3.42 -8.44 4.00
N ALA A 23 -4.45 -9.21 4.37
CA ALA A 23 -4.30 -10.62 4.70
C ALA A 23 -3.81 -11.45 3.49
N ALA A 24 -4.33 -11.18 2.29
CA ALA A 24 -3.89 -11.82 1.06
C ALA A 24 -2.43 -11.46 0.72
N ALA A 25 -2.03 -10.21 0.91
CA ALA A 25 -0.64 -9.80 0.74
C ALA A 25 0.29 -10.55 1.69
N ARG A 26 -0.07 -10.63 2.98
CA ARG A 26 0.69 -11.38 4.00
C ARG A 26 0.81 -12.88 3.70
N ALA A 27 -0.22 -13.47 3.11
CA ALA A 27 -0.22 -14.88 2.73
C ALA A 27 0.76 -15.18 1.57
N ASN A 28 1.13 -14.17 0.77
CA ASN A 28 2.15 -14.29 -0.27
C ASN A 28 3.48 -13.72 0.25
N ALA A 29 4.38 -14.60 0.66
CA ALA A 29 5.67 -14.20 1.25
C ALA A 29 6.53 -13.30 0.35
N GLY A 30 6.50 -13.54 -0.97
CA GLY A 30 7.26 -12.73 -1.93
C GLY A 30 6.68 -11.31 -2.06
N LEU A 31 5.35 -11.21 -2.21
CA LEU A 31 4.66 -9.93 -2.27
C LEU A 31 4.81 -9.15 -0.97
N TRP A 32 4.67 -9.81 0.18
CA TRP A 32 4.80 -9.17 1.48
C TRP A 32 6.21 -8.62 1.72
N LEU A 33 7.24 -9.34 1.27
CA LEU A 33 8.62 -8.85 1.33
C LEU A 33 8.79 -7.58 0.50
N MET A 34 8.29 -7.57 -0.75
CA MET A 34 8.37 -6.38 -1.61
C MET A 34 7.64 -5.18 -0.99
N VAL A 35 6.46 -5.39 -0.39
CA VAL A 35 5.71 -4.34 0.31
C VAL A 35 6.53 -3.77 1.50
N LYS A 36 7.20 -4.63 2.28
CA LYS A 36 8.07 -4.19 3.38
C LYS A 36 9.27 -3.38 2.90
N GLU A 37 9.90 -3.80 1.80
CA GLU A 37 10.99 -3.03 1.20
C GLU A 37 10.54 -1.61 0.84
N ARG A 38 9.28 -1.43 0.40
CA ARG A 38 8.75 -0.10 0.07
C ARG A 38 8.43 0.74 1.29
N ALA A 39 7.97 0.10 2.36
CA ALA A 39 7.81 0.77 3.64
C ALA A 39 9.18 1.27 4.19
N VAL A 40 10.23 0.46 4.06
CA VAL A 40 11.59 0.84 4.46
C VAL A 40 12.13 1.97 3.59
N GLU A 41 12.01 1.88 2.26
CA GLU A 41 12.43 2.93 1.33
C GLU A 41 11.73 4.26 1.66
N LYS A 42 10.40 4.23 1.79
CA LYS A 42 9.62 5.43 2.12
C LYS A 42 10.02 6.02 3.48
N ARG A 43 10.32 5.17 4.47
CA ARG A 43 10.82 5.63 5.78
C ARG A 43 12.20 6.28 5.67
N ALA A 44 13.12 5.69 4.90
CA ALA A 44 14.44 6.27 4.67
C ALA A 44 14.36 7.63 3.97
N ILE A 45 13.50 7.73 2.95
CA ILE A 45 13.22 8.98 2.24
C ILE A 45 12.64 10.03 3.20
N LYS A 46 11.66 9.65 4.03
CA LYS A 46 11.05 10.56 5.01
C LYS A 46 12.07 11.06 6.04
N ALA A 47 12.93 10.18 6.56
CA ALA A 47 13.96 10.56 7.52
C ALA A 47 15.02 11.51 6.90
N GLU A 48 15.36 11.30 5.63
CA GLU A 48 16.24 12.20 4.88
C GLU A 48 15.58 13.57 4.62
N LEU A 49 14.28 13.58 4.30
CA LEU A 49 13.50 14.80 4.12
C LEU A 49 13.44 15.64 5.40
N GLU A 50 13.11 15.00 6.54
CA GLU A 50 13.09 15.63 7.87
C GLU A 50 14.45 16.24 8.21
N ARG A 51 15.55 15.54 7.90
CA ARG A 51 16.90 16.06 8.12
C ARG A 51 17.22 17.29 7.27
N ARG A 52 16.66 17.37 6.06
CA ARG A 52 16.86 18.52 5.15
C ARG A 52 15.90 19.67 5.41
N GLY A 53 14.88 19.49 6.24
CA GLY A 53 13.81 20.47 6.45
C GLY A 53 13.03 20.76 5.17
N ALA A 54 13.00 19.83 4.23
CA ALA A 54 12.31 19.97 2.95
C ALA A 54 10.83 19.55 3.09
N ASP A 55 9.96 20.09 2.25
CA ASP A 55 8.52 19.83 2.32
C ASP A 55 8.17 18.50 1.63
N ALA A 56 7.02 17.91 1.99
CA ALA A 56 6.51 16.70 1.37
C ALA A 56 6.28 16.86 -0.15
N ASN A 57 6.12 18.08 -0.64
CA ASN A 57 6.00 18.40 -2.06
C ASN A 57 7.33 18.26 -2.83
N ASP A 58 8.46 18.30 -2.13
CA ASP A 58 9.79 18.06 -2.72
C ASP A 58 10.16 16.57 -2.75
N LEU A 59 9.31 15.70 -2.19
CA LEU A 59 9.60 14.28 -1.97
C LEU A 59 9.82 13.52 -3.30
N ASP A 60 8.91 13.65 -4.27
CA ASP A 60 9.06 13.02 -5.59
C ASP A 60 10.24 13.58 -6.41
N ARG A 61 10.60 14.84 -6.17
CA ARG A 61 11.70 15.51 -6.88
C ARG A 61 13.07 15.15 -6.31
N LEU A 62 13.18 15.11 -4.98
CA LEU A 62 14.44 14.89 -4.26
C LEU A 62 14.73 13.41 -4.06
N PHE A 63 13.67 12.59 -3.94
CA PHE A 63 13.75 11.18 -3.63
C PHE A 63 12.81 10.37 -4.53
N PRO A 64 13.15 10.24 -5.82
CA PRO A 64 12.36 9.41 -6.72
C PRO A 64 12.30 7.98 -6.15
N THR A 65 11.12 7.36 -6.22
CA THR A 65 10.95 5.97 -5.80
C THR A 65 11.85 5.10 -6.69
N HIS A 66 12.87 4.45 -6.11
CA HIS A 66 13.90 3.74 -6.87
C HIS A 66 13.54 2.28 -7.09
N LEU A 67 12.79 1.72 -6.16
CA LEU A 67 12.40 0.35 -6.25
C LEU A 67 11.23 0.22 -7.27
N THR A 68 11.27 -0.82 -8.11
CA THR A 68 10.17 -1.24 -9.01
C THR A 68 9.80 -2.70 -8.71
N PRO A 69 8.53 -3.11 -8.80
CA PRO A 69 7.31 -2.29 -8.98
C PRO A 69 7.00 -1.43 -7.74
N THR A 70 6.51 -0.22 -7.96
CA THR A 70 6.05 0.71 -6.91
C THR A 70 4.98 0.09 -6.02
N ILE A 71 4.79 0.65 -4.82
CA ILE A 71 3.74 0.17 -3.91
C ILE A 71 2.32 0.33 -4.50
N ALA A 72 2.13 1.29 -5.41
CA ALA A 72 0.87 1.47 -6.13
C ALA A 72 0.64 0.33 -7.13
N GLU A 73 1.66 -0.04 -7.91
CA GLU A 73 1.61 -1.18 -8.83
C GLU A 73 1.40 -2.51 -8.09
N LEU A 74 2.08 -2.71 -6.95
CA LEU A 74 1.87 -3.90 -6.11
C LEU A 74 0.44 -3.98 -5.57
N ALA A 75 -0.13 -2.85 -5.14
CA ALA A 75 -1.50 -2.79 -4.67
C ALA A 75 -2.50 -3.03 -5.82
N GLU A 76 -2.25 -2.46 -6.99
CA GLU A 76 -3.08 -2.62 -8.18
C GLU A 76 -3.08 -4.06 -8.68
N GLU A 77 -1.92 -4.71 -8.76
CA GLU A 77 -1.81 -6.12 -9.14
C GLU A 77 -2.54 -7.03 -8.16
N LEU A 78 -2.37 -6.80 -6.85
CA LEU A 78 -3.05 -7.56 -5.81
C LEU A 78 -4.57 -7.39 -5.87
N VAL A 79 -5.04 -6.14 -5.97
CA VAL A 79 -6.47 -5.84 -6.06
C VAL A 79 -7.06 -6.41 -7.35
N SER A 80 -6.32 -6.33 -8.47
CA SER A 80 -6.73 -6.90 -9.76
C SER A 80 -6.83 -8.43 -9.69
N THR A 81 -5.89 -9.08 -9.00
CA THR A 81 -5.91 -10.53 -8.79
C THR A 81 -7.09 -10.98 -7.94
N MET A 82 -7.49 -10.19 -6.94
CA MET A 82 -8.57 -10.54 -6.01
C MET A 82 -9.96 -10.19 -6.54
N PHE A 83 -10.12 -9.05 -7.21
CA PHE A 83 -11.43 -8.48 -7.56
C PHE A 83 -11.63 -8.26 -9.07
N GLY A 84 -10.61 -8.49 -9.89
CA GLY A 84 -10.64 -8.15 -11.31
C GLY A 84 -10.52 -6.63 -11.52
N ASN A 85 -11.35 -6.07 -12.42
CA ASN A 85 -11.28 -4.64 -12.76
C ASN A 85 -11.84 -3.78 -11.61
N CYS A 86 -10.96 -3.34 -10.70
CA CYS A 86 -11.34 -2.62 -9.50
C CYS A 86 -11.29 -1.09 -9.69
N PRO A 87 -12.21 -0.33 -9.07
CA PRO A 87 -12.12 1.13 -9.06
C PRO A 87 -10.78 1.64 -8.49
N PRO A 88 -10.22 2.72 -9.05
CA PRO A 88 -8.93 3.27 -8.61
C PRO A 88 -8.95 3.70 -7.14
N GLU A 89 -10.11 4.07 -6.58
CA GLU A 89 -10.23 4.45 -5.17
C GLU A 89 -9.89 3.30 -4.20
N ILE A 90 -10.11 2.04 -4.60
CA ILE A 90 -9.76 0.87 -3.78
C ILE A 90 -8.26 0.61 -3.84
N GLY A 91 -7.63 0.82 -5.00
CA GLY A 91 -6.17 0.74 -5.15
C GLY A 91 -5.44 1.67 -4.18
N SER A 92 -5.87 2.93 -4.08
CA SER A 92 -5.28 3.91 -3.15
C SER A 92 -5.47 3.51 -1.68
N ARG A 93 -6.65 2.97 -1.31
CA ARG A 93 -6.90 2.50 0.07
C ARG A 93 -6.07 1.25 0.40
N ALA A 94 -5.96 0.32 -0.55
CA ALA A 94 -5.14 -0.88 -0.43
C ALA A 94 -3.65 -0.50 -0.26
N GLN A 95 -3.13 0.40 -1.10
CA GLN A 95 -1.77 0.91 -1.02
C GLN A 95 -1.47 1.49 0.38
N LEU A 96 -2.36 2.36 0.90
CA LEU A 96 -2.18 2.94 2.23
C LEU A 96 -2.22 1.89 3.34
N ALA A 97 -3.13 0.92 3.25
CA ALA A 97 -3.28 -0.12 4.26
C ALA A 97 -2.10 -1.10 4.27
N LEU A 98 -1.60 -1.49 3.09
CA LEU A 98 -0.41 -2.32 2.94
C LEU A 98 0.81 -1.65 3.56
N LEU A 99 1.01 -0.36 3.27
CA LEU A 99 2.10 0.42 3.84
C LEU A 99 1.99 0.51 5.36
N LYS A 100 0.81 0.87 5.91
CA LYS A 100 0.59 0.95 7.36
C LYS A 100 0.83 -0.39 8.05
N ALA A 101 0.36 -1.49 7.46
CA ALA A 101 0.54 -2.83 8.01
C ALA A 101 2.02 -3.25 7.99
N ALA A 102 2.75 -2.93 6.92
CA ALA A 102 4.18 -3.19 6.83
C ALA A 102 4.99 -2.32 7.81
N GLU A 103 4.70 -1.02 7.92
CA GLU A 103 5.30 -0.11 8.90
C GLU A 103 5.09 -0.63 10.34
N SER A 104 3.85 -1.04 10.67
CA SER A 104 3.52 -1.60 11.99
C SER A 104 4.31 -2.87 12.31
N GLU A 105 4.53 -3.75 11.33
CA GLU A 105 5.36 -4.95 11.51
C GLU A 105 6.84 -4.62 11.64
N LEU A 106 7.35 -3.62 10.90
CA LEU A 106 8.73 -3.17 11.00
C LEU A 106 9.00 -2.51 12.36
N ASP A 107 8.02 -1.78 12.90
CA ASP A 107 8.11 -1.17 14.23
C ASP A 107 8.01 -2.22 15.34
N GLY A 108 7.08 -3.18 15.23
CA GLY A 108 6.96 -4.29 16.17
C GLY A 108 8.16 -5.24 16.15
N GLY A 109 8.81 -5.42 15.00
CA GLY A 109 10.02 -6.22 14.86
C GLY A 109 11.29 -5.60 15.47
N SER A 110 11.29 -4.29 15.74
CA SER A 110 12.41 -3.60 16.40
C SER A 110 12.48 -3.84 17.92
N ALA A 111 11.47 -4.47 18.51
CA ALA A 111 11.38 -4.76 19.95
C ALA A 111 11.91 -6.14 20.37
N GLN A 112 12.41 -6.96 19.43
CA GLN A 112 13.09 -8.23 19.73
C GLN A 112 14.48 -8.21 19.07
N ALA A 113 15.40 -7.53 19.76
CA ALA A 113 16.84 -7.71 19.60
C ALA A 113 17.33 -8.85 20.50
#